data_AF-A0AB39R6W4-F1
#
_entry.id   AF-A0AB39R6W4-F1
#
_cell.length_a   1.000
_cell.length_b   1.000
_cell.length_c   1.000
_cell.angle_alpha   90.00
_cell.angle_beta   90.00
_cell.angle_gamma   90.00
#
_symmetry.space_group_name_H-M   'P 1'
#
loop_
_entity.id
_entity.type
_entity.pdbx_description
1 polymer ?
#
loop_
_entity_poly.entity_id
_entity_poly.type
_entity_poly.pdbx_seq_one_letter_code
_entity_poly.pdbx_strand_id
1 'polypeptide(L)'
;MPRASRRRGDAARRHADTLRFVLFEARPAGLEFPQLVRASDLSPSQVRSGLAALKDQAAEKGWPPLTWNRATGYQLGAERAVLEAYERAVVREKLTEFRRFITGTVAPHAAAHPGDKWVKHIVAQLNSIESTLDLINSS
;
A
#
# COMPACT_ATOMS: atom_id res chain seq x y z
N MET A 1 7.40 4.77 11.40
CA MET A 1 8.00 5.98 10.77
C MET A 1 6.88 6.93 10.33
N PRO A 2 6.73 8.12 10.95
CA PRO A 2 5.60 9.00 10.68
C PRO A 2 5.77 9.70 9.33
N ARG A 3 5.31 9.06 8.25
CA ARG A 3 5.18 9.65 6.90
C ARG A 3 3.80 10.29 6.66
N ALA A 4 2.96 10.38 7.69
CA ALA A 4 1.59 10.85 7.58
C ALA A 4 1.49 12.39 7.42
N SER A 5 2.35 13.18 8.07
CA SER A 5 2.18 14.64 8.10
C SER A 5 2.40 15.32 6.74
N ARG A 6 3.40 14.87 5.95
CA ARG A 6 3.64 15.40 4.58
C ARG A 6 2.57 14.97 3.56
N ARG A 7 1.76 13.95 3.88
CA ARG A 7 0.74 13.39 2.97
C ARG A 7 -0.65 14.00 3.15
N ARG A 8 -0.85 14.82 4.19
CA ARG A 8 -2.13 15.50 4.51
C ARG A 8 -2.16 17.00 4.25
N GLY A 9 -1.12 17.55 3.62
CA GLY A 9 -1.12 18.98 3.26
C GLY A 9 -2.18 19.29 2.20
N ASP A 10 -2.69 20.52 2.18
CA ASP A 10 -3.73 20.98 1.24
C ASP A 10 -3.33 20.78 -0.24
N ALA A 11 -2.04 20.89 -0.53
CA ALA A 11 -1.51 20.59 -1.87
C ALA A 11 -1.71 19.12 -2.25
N ALA A 12 -1.40 18.17 -1.36
CA ALA A 12 -1.59 16.74 -1.62
C ALA A 12 -3.07 16.37 -1.79
N ARG A 13 -3.96 17.02 -1.03
CA ARG A 13 -5.42 16.85 -1.20
C ARG A 13 -5.91 17.35 -2.56
N ARG A 14 -5.43 18.52 -3.02
CA ARG A 14 -5.74 19.02 -4.36
C ARG A 14 -5.22 18.09 -5.46
N HIS A 15 -4.00 17.57 -5.31
CA HIS A 15 -3.44 16.58 -6.25
C HIS A 15 -4.26 15.28 -6.28
N ALA A 16 -4.74 14.82 -5.12
CA ALA A 16 -5.61 13.67 -5.03
C ALA A 16 -6.94 13.88 -5.77
N ASP A 17 -7.55 15.06 -5.64
CA ASP A 17 -8.77 15.41 -6.39
C ASP A 17 -8.52 15.38 -7.91
N THR A 18 -7.41 15.97 -8.40
CA THR A 18 -7.03 15.91 -9.82
C THR A 18 -6.85 14.47 -10.30
N LEU A 19 -6.07 13.66 -9.56
CA LEU A 19 -5.84 12.26 -9.91
C LEU A 19 -7.12 11.44 -9.89
N ARG A 20 -8.06 11.75 -8.99
CA ARG A 20 -9.36 11.10 -8.95
C ARG A 20 -10.15 11.33 -10.23
N PHE A 21 -10.21 12.57 -10.72
CA PHE A 21 -10.91 12.88 -11.97
C PHE A 21 -10.27 12.15 -13.16
N VAL A 22 -8.96 12.25 -13.30
CA VAL A 22 -8.19 11.57 -14.37
C VAL A 22 -8.42 10.05 -14.36
N LEU A 23 -8.36 9.43 -13.18
CA LEU A 23 -8.59 7.99 -13.05
C LEU A 23 -10.05 7.59 -13.29
N PHE A 24 -11.01 8.46 -12.99
CA PHE A 24 -12.43 8.21 -13.22
C PHE A 24 -12.79 8.23 -14.71
N GLU A 25 -12.17 9.15 -15.46
CA GLU A 25 -12.30 9.25 -16.93
C GLU A 25 -11.63 8.08 -17.65
N ALA A 26 -10.53 7.57 -17.12
CA ALA A 26 -9.80 6.44 -17.70
C ALA A 26 -10.48 5.06 -17.45
N ARG A 27 -11.65 5.02 -16.81
CA ARG A 27 -12.33 3.74 -16.54
C ARG A 27 -12.92 3.15 -17.83
N PRO A 28 -12.84 1.81 -18.00
CA PRO A 28 -12.31 0.82 -17.05
C PRO A 28 -10.79 0.56 -17.17
N ALA A 29 -10.12 1.10 -18.18
CA ALA A 29 -8.76 0.71 -18.57
C ALA A 29 -7.67 0.97 -17.50
N GLY A 30 -7.81 2.04 -16.70
CA GLY A 30 -6.75 2.45 -15.76
C GLY A 30 -5.61 3.21 -16.43
N LEU A 31 -4.63 3.65 -15.63
CA LEU A 31 -3.49 4.42 -16.11
C LEU A 31 -2.17 4.00 -15.44
N GLU A 32 -1.15 3.76 -16.24
CA GLU A 32 0.21 3.60 -15.75
C GLU A 32 0.75 4.91 -15.16
N PHE A 33 1.78 4.81 -14.31
CA PHE A 33 2.38 5.99 -13.66
C PHE A 33 2.81 7.09 -14.65
N PRO A 34 3.47 6.80 -15.80
CA PRO A 34 3.82 7.82 -16.77
C PRO A 34 2.60 8.44 -17.48
N GLN A 35 1.51 7.69 -17.61
CA GLN A 35 0.26 8.20 -18.16
C GLN A 35 -0.44 9.12 -17.15
N LEU A 36 -0.44 8.77 -15.86
CA LEU A 36 -0.95 9.65 -14.80
C LEU A 36 -0.20 10.98 -14.71
N VAL A 37 1.12 10.95 -14.78
CA VAL A 37 1.95 12.16 -14.79
C VAL A 37 1.54 13.08 -15.95
N ARG A 38 1.40 12.53 -17.15
CA ARG A 38 1.01 13.30 -18.34
C ARG A 38 -0.44 13.78 -18.29
N ALA A 39 -1.37 12.95 -17.85
CA ALA A 39 -2.80 13.29 -17.85
C ALA A 39 -3.20 14.25 -16.72
N SER A 40 -2.39 14.36 -15.66
CA SER A 40 -2.66 15.26 -14.54
C SER A 40 -1.85 16.55 -14.55
N ASP A 41 -0.89 16.70 -15.47
CA ASP A 41 0.12 17.77 -15.50
C ASP A 41 0.85 17.96 -14.14
N LEU A 42 0.92 16.90 -13.33
CA LEU A 42 1.62 16.89 -12.05
C LEU A 42 3.02 16.30 -12.19
N SER A 43 3.98 16.82 -11.42
CA SER A 43 5.30 16.19 -11.32
C SER A 43 5.22 14.79 -10.69
N PRO A 44 6.19 13.90 -10.95
CA PRO A 44 6.21 12.56 -10.35
C PRO A 44 6.10 12.54 -8.82
N SER A 45 6.68 13.53 -8.12
CA SER A 45 6.58 13.61 -6.66
C SER A 45 5.18 14.00 -6.20
N GLN A 46 4.51 14.90 -6.92
CA GLN A 46 3.12 15.31 -6.68
C GLN A 46 2.14 14.17 -6.98
N VAL A 47 2.37 13.39 -8.03
CA VAL A 47 1.55 12.19 -8.30
C VAL A 47 1.67 11.20 -7.14
N ARG A 48 2.88 10.94 -6.64
CA ARG A 48 3.07 10.02 -5.49
C ARG A 48 2.42 10.52 -4.21
N SER A 49 2.51 11.81 -3.91
CA SER A 49 1.83 12.38 -2.73
C SER A 49 0.31 12.40 -2.91
N GLY A 50 -0.18 12.74 -4.10
CA GLY A 50 -1.59 12.73 -4.46
C GLY A 50 -2.21 11.34 -4.40
N LEU A 51 -1.55 10.30 -4.94
CA LEU A 51 -2.04 8.91 -4.85
C LEU A 51 -2.13 8.43 -3.38
N ALA A 52 -1.19 8.85 -2.53
CA ALA A 52 -1.25 8.53 -1.12
C ALA A 52 -2.42 9.24 -0.42
N ALA A 53 -2.60 10.53 -0.67
CA ALA A 53 -3.73 11.31 -0.16
C ALA A 53 -5.08 10.80 -0.70
N LEU A 54 -5.11 10.31 -1.93
CA LEU A 54 -6.31 9.74 -2.56
C LEU A 54 -6.77 8.46 -1.84
N LYS A 55 -5.84 7.60 -1.40
CA LYS A 55 -6.19 6.42 -0.58
C LYS A 55 -6.83 6.84 0.74
N ASP A 56 -6.26 7.84 1.41
CA ASP A 56 -6.79 8.36 2.67
C ASP A 56 -8.19 8.96 2.46
N GLN A 57 -8.35 9.81 1.44
CA GLN A 57 -9.65 10.42 1.10
C GLN A 57 -10.69 9.40 0.64
N ALA A 58 -10.30 8.34 -0.05
CA ALA A 58 -11.22 7.29 -0.46
C ALA A 58 -11.84 6.58 0.75
N ALA A 59 -11.02 6.29 1.76
CA ALA A 59 -11.50 5.75 3.03
C ALA A 59 -12.40 6.74 3.79
N GLU A 60 -12.01 8.02 3.87
CA GLU A 60 -12.76 9.05 4.59
C GLU A 60 -14.11 9.39 3.93
N LYS A 61 -14.17 9.41 2.59
CA LYS A 61 -15.33 9.90 1.82
C LYS A 61 -16.15 8.78 1.18
N GLY A 62 -15.80 7.52 1.40
CA GLY A 62 -16.47 6.37 0.80
C GLY A 62 -16.35 6.30 -0.73
N TRP A 63 -15.22 6.76 -1.29
CA TRP A 63 -14.99 6.70 -2.73
C TRP A 63 -14.54 5.30 -3.17
N PRO A 64 -14.66 4.98 -4.48
CA PRO A 64 -14.12 3.73 -5.00
C PRO A 64 -12.64 3.55 -4.59
N PRO A 65 -12.25 2.34 -4.18
CA PRO A 65 -10.88 2.07 -3.76
C PRO A 65 -9.89 2.24 -4.91
N LEU A 66 -8.70 2.73 -4.56
CA LEU A 66 -7.57 2.84 -5.47
C LEU A 66 -6.75 1.55 -5.45
N THR A 67 -6.77 0.83 -6.56
CA THR A 67 -5.94 -0.36 -6.80
C THR A 67 -4.81 -0.04 -7.77
N TRP A 68 -3.81 -0.93 -7.79
CA TRP A 68 -2.78 -0.93 -8.82
C TRP A 68 -2.47 -2.36 -9.22
N ASN A 69 -2.40 -2.63 -10.51
CA ASN A 69 -1.81 -3.86 -11.01
C ASN A 69 -0.86 -3.58 -12.18
N ARG A 70 -0.04 -4.57 -12.51
CA ARG A 70 0.99 -4.42 -13.54
C ARG A 70 0.41 -4.32 -14.97
N ALA A 71 -0.77 -4.87 -15.21
CA ALA A 71 -1.36 -4.96 -16.56
C ALA A 71 -2.11 -3.68 -16.95
N THR A 72 -2.78 -3.04 -15.99
CA THR A 72 -3.68 -1.89 -16.24
C THR A 72 -3.27 -0.62 -15.50
N GLY A 73 -2.24 -0.70 -14.65
CA GLY A 73 -1.77 0.43 -13.85
C GLY A 73 -2.71 0.75 -12.69
N TYR A 74 -2.84 2.04 -12.38
CA TYR A 74 -3.71 2.55 -11.32
C TYR A 74 -5.16 2.62 -11.79
N GLN A 75 -6.07 2.17 -10.94
CA GLN A 75 -7.50 2.16 -11.22
C GLN A 75 -8.30 2.62 -10.01
N LEU A 76 -9.38 3.35 -10.28
CA LEU A 76 -10.46 3.58 -9.32
C LEU A 76 -11.63 2.69 -9.71
N GLY A 77 -11.94 1.68 -8.91
CA GLY A 77 -12.94 0.69 -9.30
C GLY A 77 -13.38 -0.19 -8.15
N ALA A 78 -14.60 -0.72 -8.27
CA ALA A 78 -15.24 -1.53 -7.25
C ALA A 78 -15.41 -3.00 -7.68
N GLU A 79 -14.83 -3.41 -8.81
CA GLU A 79 -14.98 -4.79 -9.29
C GLU A 79 -14.34 -5.75 -8.30
N ARG A 80 -15.16 -6.63 -7.72
CA ARG A 80 -14.77 -7.54 -6.64
C ARG A 80 -13.54 -8.37 -7.00
N ALA A 81 -13.48 -8.91 -8.22
CA ALA A 81 -12.36 -9.75 -8.64
C ALA A 81 -11.03 -8.98 -8.69
N VAL A 82 -11.06 -7.72 -9.17
CA VAL A 82 -9.88 -6.85 -9.21
C VAL A 82 -9.43 -6.46 -7.79
N LEU A 83 -10.38 -6.19 -6.91
CA LEU A 83 -10.11 -5.86 -5.51
C LEU A 83 -9.49 -7.03 -4.77
N GLU A 84 -10.09 -8.21 -4.85
CA GLU A 84 -9.60 -9.41 -4.19
C GLU A 84 -8.19 -9.78 -4.70
N ALA A 85 -7.95 -9.68 -6.02
CA ALA A 85 -6.63 -9.91 -6.59
C ALA A 85 -5.59 -8.90 -6.07
N TYR A 86 -5.97 -7.62 -5.96
CA TYR A 86 -5.10 -6.58 -5.40
C TYR A 86 -4.78 -6.83 -3.92
N GLU A 87 -5.79 -7.13 -3.12
CA GLU A 87 -5.65 -7.41 -1.68
C GLU A 87 -4.74 -8.62 -1.44
N ARG A 88 -4.95 -9.71 -2.18
CA ARG A 88 -4.09 -10.90 -2.13
C ARG A 88 -2.65 -10.59 -2.51
N ALA A 89 -2.44 -9.77 -3.54
CA ALA A 89 -1.10 -9.34 -3.94
C ALA A 89 -0.40 -8.52 -2.84
N VAL A 90 -1.13 -7.59 -2.20
CA VAL A 90 -0.61 -6.78 -1.08
C VAL A 90 -0.29 -7.67 0.12
N VAL A 91 -1.17 -8.61 0.49
CA VAL A 91 -0.93 -9.55 1.59
C VAL A 91 0.35 -10.36 1.34
N ARG A 92 0.54 -10.88 0.13
CA ARG A 92 1.74 -11.63 -0.25
C ARG A 92 3.01 -10.78 -0.17
N GLU A 93 2.96 -9.54 -0.63
CA GLU A 93 4.08 -8.59 -0.52
C GLU A 93 4.44 -8.35 0.94
N LYS A 94 3.44 -8.09 1.80
CA LYS A 94 3.66 -7.87 3.24
C LYS A 94 4.18 -9.10 3.95
N LEU A 95 3.67 -10.29 3.63
CA LEU A 95 4.19 -11.54 4.16
C LEU A 95 5.69 -11.72 3.81
N THR A 96 6.07 -11.39 2.56
CA THR A 96 7.47 -11.44 2.13
C THR A 96 8.34 -10.43 2.87
N GLU A 97 7.87 -9.18 3.05
CA GLU A 97 8.56 -8.16 3.84
C GLU A 97 8.74 -8.60 5.31
N PHE A 98 7.69 -9.15 5.93
CA PHE A 98 7.74 -9.66 7.30
C PHE A 98 8.72 -10.81 7.45
N ARG A 99 8.67 -11.82 6.56
CA ARG A 99 9.62 -12.94 6.55
C ARG A 99 11.06 -12.47 6.46
N ARG A 100 11.35 -11.52 5.57
CA ARG A 100 12.70 -10.94 5.43
C ARG A 100 13.12 -10.18 6.68
N PHE A 101 12.21 -9.45 7.31
CA PHE A 101 12.51 -8.75 8.57
C PHE A 101 12.79 -9.72 9.72
N ILE A 102 11.98 -10.77 9.86
CA ILE A 102 12.16 -11.82 10.88
C ILE A 102 13.51 -12.50 10.68
N THR A 103 13.75 -13.05 9.49
CA THR A 103 14.96 -13.85 9.20
C THR A 103 16.23 -13.01 9.10
N GLY A 104 16.15 -11.80 8.53
CA GLY A 104 17.32 -10.96 8.26
C GLY A 104 17.72 -10.03 9.41
N THR A 105 16.86 -9.81 10.41
CA THR A 105 17.16 -8.86 11.49
C THR A 105 16.77 -9.39 12.86
N VAL A 106 15.54 -9.85 13.03
CA VAL A 106 15.02 -10.22 14.35
C VAL A 106 15.63 -11.52 14.87
N ALA A 107 15.74 -12.54 14.04
CA ALA A 107 16.37 -13.81 14.42
C ALA A 107 17.87 -13.64 14.75
N PRO A 108 18.68 -12.91 13.95
CA PRO A 108 20.04 -12.55 14.34
C PRO A 108 20.11 -11.79 15.67
N HIS A 109 19.20 -10.84 15.90
CA HIS A 109 19.13 -10.10 17.16
C HIS A 109 18.84 -11.04 18.34
N ALA A 110 17.87 -11.96 18.20
CA ALA A 110 17.53 -12.93 19.24
C ALA A 110 18.69 -13.87 19.57
N ALA A 111 19.48 -14.26 18.55
CA ALA A 111 20.66 -15.09 18.73
C ALA A 111 21.80 -14.34 19.44
N ALA A 112 22.00 -13.05 19.13
CA ALA A 112 23.02 -12.22 19.78
C ALA A 112 22.67 -11.89 21.24
N HIS A 113 21.38 -11.73 21.55
CA HIS A 113 20.90 -11.32 22.87
C HIS A 113 19.74 -12.21 23.37
N PRO A 114 20.01 -13.50 23.68
CA PRO A 114 18.95 -14.47 24.03
C PRO A 114 18.24 -14.18 25.37
N GLY A 115 18.79 -13.28 26.19
CA GLY A 115 18.18 -12.82 27.44
C GLY A 115 17.25 -11.61 27.28
N ASP A 116 17.30 -10.90 26.15
CA ASP A 116 16.57 -9.66 25.98
C ASP A 116 15.04 -9.91 25.93
N LYS A 117 14.31 -9.22 26.82
CA LYS A 117 12.86 -9.30 26.92
C LYS A 117 12.18 -8.66 25.70
N TRP A 118 12.77 -7.61 25.14
CA TRP A 118 12.24 -6.93 23.96
C TRP A 118 12.29 -7.84 22.74
N VAL A 119 13.46 -8.44 22.44
CA VAL A 119 13.56 -9.33 21.27
C VAL A 119 12.65 -10.56 21.37
N LYS A 120 12.50 -11.14 22.57
CA LYS A 120 11.55 -12.24 22.80
C LYS A 120 10.11 -11.83 22.52
N HIS A 121 9.71 -10.64 22.99
CA HIS A 121 8.38 -10.13 22.76
C HIS A 121 8.11 -9.90 21.27
N ILE A 122 9.00 -9.22 20.55
CA ILE A 122 8.77 -8.96 19.13
C ILE A 122 8.80 -10.24 18.29
N VAL A 123 9.65 -11.23 18.61
CA VAL A 123 9.65 -12.53 17.90
C VAL A 123 8.27 -13.19 17.98
N ALA A 124 7.69 -13.26 19.19
CA ALA A 124 6.38 -13.87 19.37
C ALA A 124 5.28 -13.14 18.59
N GLN A 125 5.27 -11.81 18.63
CA GLN A 125 4.29 -11.00 17.90
C GLN A 125 4.45 -11.14 16.38
N LEU A 126 5.68 -11.11 15.87
CA LEU A 126 5.95 -11.21 14.44
C LEU A 126 5.60 -12.60 13.88
N ASN A 127 5.87 -13.67 14.62
CA ASN A 127 5.48 -15.03 14.21
C ASN A 127 3.95 -15.21 14.16
N SER A 128 3.22 -14.56 15.08
CA SER A 128 1.75 -14.52 15.06
C SER A 128 1.21 -13.78 13.83
N ILE A 129 1.78 -12.62 13.51
CA ILE A 129 1.44 -11.85 12.30
C ILE A 129 1.75 -12.66 11.04
N GLU A 130 2.93 -13.29 10.97
CA GLU A 130 3.33 -14.12 9.84
C GLU A 130 2.30 -15.24 9.61
N SER A 131 1.94 -15.97 10.66
CA SER A 131 0.97 -17.07 10.59
C SER A 131 -0.41 -16.60 10.11
N THR A 132 -0.86 -15.42 10.56
CA THR A 132 -2.14 -14.83 10.14
C THR A 132 -2.12 -14.44 8.66
N LEU A 133 -1.04 -13.80 8.20
CA LEU A 133 -0.88 -13.41 6.79
C LEU A 133 -0.74 -14.64 5.88
N ASP A 134 -0.08 -15.69 6.35
CA ASP A 134 0.08 -16.95 5.62
C ASP A 134 -1.27 -17.68 5.44
N LEU A 135 -2.13 -17.67 6.46
CA LEU A 135 -3.49 -18.19 6.37
C LEU A 135 -4.31 -17.45 5.31
N ILE A 136 -4.27 -16.11 5.30
CA ILE A 136 -4.99 -15.29 4.30
C ILE A 136 -4.45 -15.53 2.88
N ASN A 137 -3.14 -15.72 2.72
CA ASN A 137 -2.55 -15.99 1.41
C ASN A 137 -2.86 -17.42 0.91
N SER A 138 -3.23 -18.34 1.80
CA SER A 138 -3.49 -19.75 1.49
C SER A 138 -4.96 -20.10 1.33
N SER A 139 -5.87 -19.24 1.82
CA SER A 139 -7.34 -19.34 1.65
C SER A 139 -7.82 -18.84 0.30
#